data_AF-A0A352R9N2-F1
#
_entry.id   AF-A0A352R9N2-F1
#
_cell.length_a   1.000
_cell.length_b   1.000
_cell.length_c   1.000
_cell.angle_alpha   90.00
_cell.angle_beta   90.00
_cell.angle_gamma   90.00
#
_symmetry.space_group_name_H-M   'P 1'
#
loop_
_entity.id
_entity.type
_entity.pdbx_description
1 polymer ?
#
loop_
_entity_poly.entity_id
_entity_poly.type
_entity_poly.pdbx_seq_one_letter_code
_entity_poly.pdbx_strand_id
1 'polypeptide(L)'
;MASEIPTIRQTAWISVIPQFLFMGLLLLVFHQISPKNAVLFGAITYLSISYILRSFIPKSHRKGLSLYKENRFLEGIDSFQKSYNFFDQNEYLDKYRYLLLLSSSKMGYKEMALNNIAFGYSQIGDGKNAKEYYERLLTEFPNNSIAKAAIKMINSGEKGNQ
;
A
#
# COMPACT_ATOMS: atom_id res chain seq x y z
N MET A 1 -6.00 15.83 10.33
CA MET A 1 -7.40 15.52 10.01
C MET A 1 -7.56 14.01 10.00
N ALA A 2 -8.45 13.48 10.84
CA ALA A 2 -8.79 12.06 10.78
C ALA A 2 -9.44 11.79 9.41
N SER A 3 -9.00 10.73 8.73
CA SER A 3 -9.64 10.28 7.49
C SER A 3 -11.00 9.72 7.84
N GLU A 4 -12.07 10.26 7.24
CA GLU A 4 -13.43 9.69 7.39
C GLU A 4 -13.54 8.31 6.72
N ILE A 5 -12.63 8.00 5.79
CA ILE A 5 -12.58 6.71 5.11
C ILE A 5 -11.88 5.68 6.01
N PRO A 6 -12.50 4.53 6.29
CA PRO A 6 -11.89 3.47 7.10
C PRO A 6 -10.66 2.90 6.39
N THR A 7 -9.50 3.01 7.04
CA THR A 7 -8.25 2.43 6.55
C THR A 7 -7.83 1.24 7.40
N ILE A 8 -7.72 0.06 6.79
CA ILE A 8 -7.19 -1.13 7.46
C ILE A 8 -5.69 -1.23 7.15
N ARG A 9 -4.86 -1.21 8.19
CA ARG A 9 -3.41 -1.37 8.05
C ARG A 9 -2.95 -2.67 8.70
N GLN A 10 -2.62 -3.65 7.87
CA GLN A 10 -2.06 -4.93 8.32
C GLN A 10 -0.54 -4.91 8.19
N THR A 11 0.16 -5.21 9.28
CA THR A 11 1.62 -5.26 9.31
C THR A 11 2.10 -6.68 9.05
N ALA A 12 3.06 -6.83 8.13
CA ALA A 12 3.76 -8.09 7.93
C ALA A 12 4.93 -8.16 8.90
N TRP A 13 4.77 -8.86 10.02
CA TRP A 13 5.81 -8.96 11.05
C TRP A 13 7.13 -9.54 10.54
N ILE A 14 7.10 -10.37 9.50
CA ILE A 14 8.31 -10.88 8.84
C ILE A 14 9.19 -9.76 8.25
N SER A 15 8.61 -8.59 7.91
CA SER A 15 9.35 -7.42 7.40
C SER A 15 10.29 -6.80 8.45
N VAL A 16 10.09 -7.11 9.72
CA VAL A 16 10.87 -6.57 10.83
C VAL A 16 12.32 -7.10 10.81
N ILE A 17 12.51 -8.35 10.38
CA ILE A 17 13.83 -8.99 10.28
C ILE A 17 14.78 -8.21 9.34
N PRO A 18 14.45 -8.02 8.04
CA PRO A 18 15.34 -7.28 7.15
C PRO A 18 15.54 -5.82 7.56
N GLN A 19 14.54 -5.19 8.19
CA GLN A 19 14.65 -3.82 8.66
C GLN A 19 15.62 -3.68 9.83
N PHE A 20 15.59 -4.60 10.80
CA PHE A 20 16.56 -4.62 11.90
C PHE A 20 17.97 -4.96 11.41
N LEU A 21 18.12 -5.85 10.43
CA LEU A 21 19.42 -6.12 9.82
C LEU A 21 19.99 -4.86 9.15
N PHE A 22 19.17 -4.13 8.39
CA PHE A 22 19.59 -2.89 7.75
C PHE A 22 19.94 -1.80 8.79
N MET A 23 19.13 -1.66 9.84
CA MET A 23 19.43 -0.75 10.95
C MET A 23 20.75 -1.13 11.65
N GLY A 24 20.95 -2.41 11.96
CA GLY A 24 22.17 -2.92 12.58
C GLY A 24 23.41 -2.63 11.73
N LEU A 25 23.31 -2.80 10.41
CA LEU A 25 24.38 -2.46 9.48
C LEU A 25 24.73 -0.96 9.54
N LEU A 26 23.73 -0.06 9.53
CA LEU A 26 23.97 1.37 9.66
C LEU A 26 24.66 1.71 10.98
N LEU A 27 24.22 1.10 12.08
CA LEU A 27 24.84 1.30 13.40
C LEU A 27 26.30 0.83 13.42
N LEU A 28 26.60 -0.33 12.84
CA LEU A 28 27.98 -0.83 12.74
C LEU A 28 28.86 0.14 11.93
N VAL A 29 28.37 0.64 10.80
CA VAL A 29 29.10 1.62 9.97
C VAL A 29 29.38 2.89 10.75
N PHE A 30 28.38 3.49 11.40
CA PHE A 30 28.58 4.71 12.17
C PHE A 30 29.39 4.50 13.45
N HIS A 31 29.37 3.30 14.03
CA HIS A 31 30.20 2.97 15.18
C HIS A 31 31.69 3.04 14.85
N GLN A 32 32.10 2.68 13.62
CA GLN A 32 33.50 2.81 13.19
C GLN A 32 33.96 4.27 13.06
N ILE A 33 33.04 5.21 12.85
CA ILE A 33 33.35 6.64 12.63
C ILE A 33 33.21 7.44 13.93
N SER A 34 32.13 7.21 14.67
CA SER A 34 31.81 7.94 15.91
C SER A 34 31.00 7.05 16.86
N PRO A 35 31.67 6.24 17.72
CA PRO A 35 31.00 5.34 18.64
C PRO A 35 29.92 6.00 19.50
N LYS A 36 30.21 7.21 20.02
CA LYS A 36 29.30 7.97 20.89
C LYS A 36 28.01 8.40 20.20
N ASN A 37 28.09 8.73 18.90
CA ASN A 37 26.97 9.27 18.12
C ASN A 37 26.37 8.23 17.15
N ALA A 38 26.87 7.00 17.14
CA ALA A 38 26.50 5.98 16.16
C ALA A 38 25.00 5.71 16.11
N VAL A 39 24.36 5.66 17.29
CA VAL A 39 22.91 5.46 17.41
C VAL A 39 22.13 6.61 16.75
N LEU A 40 22.52 7.85 17.03
CA LEU A 40 21.86 9.03 16.51
C LEU A 40 21.99 9.10 14.98
N PHE A 41 23.21 8.98 14.45
CA PHE A 41 23.45 9.05 13.01
C PHE A 41 22.83 7.88 12.25
N GLY A 42 22.87 6.67 12.81
CA GLY A 42 22.21 5.50 12.25
C GLY A 42 20.70 5.68 12.17
N ALA A 43 20.07 6.15 13.25
CA ALA A 43 18.62 6.40 13.29
C ALA A 43 18.18 7.48 12.30
N ILE A 44 18.87 8.63 12.27
CA ILE A 44 18.56 9.72 11.32
C ILE A 44 18.71 9.24 9.88
N THR A 45 19.77 8.49 9.58
CA THR A 45 20.02 7.95 8.24
C THR A 45 18.94 6.96 7.83
N TYR A 46 18.60 6.01 8.71
CA TYR A 46 17.52 5.05 8.47
C TYR A 46 16.18 5.76 8.20
N LEU A 47 15.82 6.73 9.05
CA LEU A 47 14.57 7.48 8.91
C LEU A 47 14.55 8.28 7.61
N SER A 48 15.66 8.91 7.25
CA SER A 48 15.80 9.68 6.01
C SER A 48 15.61 8.78 4.79
N ILE A 49 16.31 7.64 4.73
CA ILE A 49 16.17 6.65 3.65
C ILE A 49 14.73 6.12 3.58
N SER A 50 14.18 5.72 4.72
CA SER A 50 12.82 5.18 4.81
C SER A 50 11.77 6.21 4.39
N TYR A 51 11.97 7.50 4.71
CA TYR A 51 11.08 8.57 4.29
C TYR A 51 11.18 8.81 2.78
N ILE A 52 12.39 8.90 2.23
CA ILE A 52 12.64 9.13 0.79
C ILE A 52 12.01 7.99 -0.02
N LEU A 53 12.37 6.74 0.26
CA LEU A 53 11.88 5.57 -0.48
C LEU A 53 10.35 5.51 -0.48
N ARG A 54 9.72 5.67 0.69
CA ARG A 54 8.26 5.61 0.83
C ARG A 54 7.53 6.85 0.31
N SER A 55 8.21 7.93 -0.03
CA SER A 55 7.60 9.15 -0.55
C SER A 55 7.70 9.26 -2.05
N PHE A 56 8.84 8.88 -2.62
CA PHE A 56 9.09 9.06 -4.06
C PHE A 56 8.70 7.86 -4.90
N ILE A 57 8.90 6.63 -4.41
CA ILE A 57 8.63 5.42 -5.21
C ILE A 57 7.11 5.19 -5.38
N PRO A 58 6.31 5.05 -4.31
CA PRO A 58 4.86 4.89 -4.44
C PRO A 58 4.13 6.24 -4.63
N LYS A 59 4.69 7.19 -5.40
CA LYS A 59 4.15 8.55 -5.54
C LYS A 59 2.70 8.57 -6.01
N SER A 60 2.38 7.82 -7.06
CA SER A 60 1.01 7.73 -7.60
C SER A 60 0.04 7.12 -6.58
N HIS A 61 0.46 6.10 -5.84
CA HIS A 61 -0.35 5.50 -4.78
C HIS A 61 -0.70 6.53 -3.69
N ARG A 62 0.31 7.30 -3.25
CA ARG A 62 0.12 8.34 -2.24
C ARG A 62 -0.77 9.47 -2.74
N LYS A 63 -0.66 9.83 -4.02
CA LYS A 63 -1.57 10.79 -4.67
C LYS A 63 -3.01 10.28 -4.62
N GLY A 64 -3.25 9.01 -4.97
CA GLY A 64 -4.58 8.39 -4.88
C GLY A 64 -5.17 8.46 -3.48
N LEU A 65 -4.37 8.13 -2.45
CA LEU A 65 -4.79 8.24 -1.05
C LEU A 65 -5.10 9.69 -0.64
N SER A 66 -4.36 10.68 -1.15
CA SER A 66 -4.65 12.10 -0.91
C SER A 66 -5.98 12.51 -1.53
N LEU A 67 -6.22 12.12 -2.78
CA LEU A 67 -7.46 12.43 -3.51
C LEU A 67 -8.68 11.78 -2.85
N TYR A 68 -8.54 10.56 -2.32
CA TYR A 68 -9.63 9.90 -1.59
C TYR A 68 -9.98 10.64 -0.30
N LYS A 69 -9.00 11.23 0.41
CA LYS A 69 -9.29 12.09 1.58
C LYS A 69 -10.03 13.37 1.21
N GLU A 70 -9.98 13.77 -0.06
CA GLU A 70 -10.71 14.92 -0.63
C GLU A 70 -12.02 14.49 -1.32
N ASN A 71 -12.44 13.21 -1.20
CA ASN A 71 -13.60 12.62 -1.90
C ASN A 71 -13.53 12.70 -3.44
N ARG A 72 -12.33 12.89 -4.00
CA ARG A 72 -12.08 12.95 -5.45
C ARG A 72 -11.82 11.55 -6.01
N PHE A 73 -12.84 10.70 -5.95
CA PHE A 73 -12.70 9.27 -6.24
C PHE A 73 -12.29 8.97 -7.69
N LEU A 74 -12.88 9.64 -8.68
CA LEU A 74 -12.54 9.43 -10.09
C LEU A 74 -11.06 9.71 -10.38
N GLU A 75 -10.50 10.79 -9.83
CA GLU A 75 -9.08 11.12 -9.98
C GLU A 75 -8.17 10.19 -9.17
N GLY A 76 -8.65 9.73 -8.02
CA GLY A 76 -7.96 8.75 -7.21
C GLY A 76 -7.85 7.40 -7.94
N ILE A 77 -8.91 6.96 -8.63
CA ILE A 77 -8.91 5.74 -9.47
C ILE A 77 -7.80 5.82 -10.53
N ASP A 78 -7.70 6.93 -11.27
CA ASP A 78 -6.60 7.14 -12.24
C ASP A 78 -5.21 7.05 -11.57
N SER A 79 -5.06 7.64 -10.38
CA SER A 79 -3.81 7.58 -9.62
C SER A 79 -3.46 6.17 -9.16
N PHE A 80 -4.45 5.36 -8.77
CA PHE A 80 -4.26 3.95 -8.43
C PHE A 80 -4.00 3.08 -9.66
N GLN A 81 -4.60 3.37 -10.82
CA GLN A 81 -4.26 2.68 -12.07
C GLN A 81 -2.80 2.93 -12.45
N LYS A 82 -2.32 4.16 -12.34
CA LYS A 82 -0.90 4.50 -12.51
C LYS A 82 -0.01 3.79 -11.49
N SER A 83 -0.46 3.69 -10.25
CA SER A 83 0.25 2.91 -9.22
C SER A 83 0.34 1.42 -9.60
N TYR A 84 -0.76 0.81 -10.02
CA TYR A 84 -0.79 -0.58 -10.42
C TYR A 84 0.18 -0.82 -11.59
N ASN A 85 0.07 -0.03 -12.65
CA ASN A 85 0.93 -0.17 -13.84
C ASN A 85 2.42 -0.03 -13.50
N PHE A 86 2.78 0.91 -12.62
CA PHE A 86 4.17 1.09 -12.20
C PHE A 86 4.71 -0.16 -11.48
N PHE A 87 3.97 -0.72 -10.52
CA PHE A 87 4.40 -1.89 -9.78
C PHE A 87 4.24 -3.20 -10.56
N ASP A 88 3.40 -3.23 -11.58
CA ASP A 88 3.31 -4.33 -12.54
C ASP A 88 4.56 -4.39 -13.43
N GLN A 89 4.98 -3.23 -13.97
CA GLN A 89 6.23 -3.12 -14.74
C GLN A 89 7.48 -3.33 -13.88
N ASN A 90 7.39 -3.12 -12.56
CA ASN A 90 8.49 -3.24 -11.62
C ASN A 90 8.16 -4.22 -10.49
N GLU A 91 7.71 -5.43 -10.84
CA GLU A 91 7.20 -6.42 -9.90
C GLU A 91 8.16 -6.70 -8.73
N TYR A 92 9.47 -6.69 -8.97
CA TYR A 92 10.49 -6.88 -7.95
C TYR A 92 10.41 -5.83 -6.83
N LEU A 93 9.99 -4.59 -7.11
CA LEU A 93 9.83 -3.55 -6.10
C LEU A 93 8.71 -3.91 -5.11
N ASP A 94 7.60 -4.45 -5.61
CA ASP A 94 6.48 -4.84 -4.74
C ASP A 94 6.76 -6.17 -4.03
N LYS A 95 7.41 -7.12 -4.73
CA LYS A 95 7.83 -8.42 -4.17
C LYS A 95 8.86 -8.27 -3.05
N TYR A 96 9.86 -7.41 -3.22
CA TYR A 96 10.93 -7.17 -2.24
C TYR A 96 10.76 -5.86 -1.46
N ARG A 97 9.53 -5.32 -1.37
CA ARG A 97 9.21 -4.03 -0.74
C ARG A 97 9.70 -3.88 0.70
N TYR A 98 9.84 -4.97 1.44
CA TYR A 98 10.34 -4.94 2.82
C TYR A 98 11.80 -4.49 2.88
N LEU A 99 12.59 -4.86 1.85
CA LEU A 99 13.98 -4.47 1.69
C LEU A 99 14.10 -3.16 0.92
N LEU A 100 13.46 -3.08 -0.25
CA LEU A 100 13.68 -1.99 -1.20
C LEU A 100 12.94 -0.71 -0.86
N LEU A 101 11.82 -0.80 -0.14
CA LEU A 101 10.99 0.34 0.24
C LEU A 101 10.93 0.56 1.75
N LEU A 102 11.54 -0.33 2.54
CA LEU A 102 11.39 -0.38 4.00
C LEU A 102 9.91 -0.29 4.42
N SER A 103 9.04 -0.93 3.62
CA SER A 103 7.60 -1.01 3.87
C SER A 103 7.32 -2.22 4.77
N SER A 104 6.34 -2.11 5.66
CA SER A 104 5.87 -3.24 6.48
C SER A 104 4.44 -3.63 6.16
N SER A 105 3.88 -3.12 5.05
CA SER A 105 2.51 -3.45 4.64
C SER A 105 2.41 -4.92 4.21
N LYS A 106 1.47 -5.65 4.80
CA LYS A 106 1.14 -7.03 4.40
C LYS A 106 0.59 -7.07 2.98
N MET A 107 -0.27 -6.13 2.62
CA MET A 107 -0.78 -5.96 1.26
C MET A 107 0.32 -5.34 0.38
N GLY A 108 0.53 -5.87 -0.84
CA GLY A 108 1.42 -5.26 -1.84
C GLY A 108 0.77 -4.04 -2.51
N TYR A 109 1.54 -3.16 -3.14
CA TYR A 109 1.00 -1.97 -3.81
C TYR A 109 0.07 -2.29 -4.99
N LYS A 110 0.31 -3.37 -5.74
CA LYS A 110 -0.64 -3.84 -6.78
C LYS A 110 -1.99 -4.22 -6.16
N GLU A 111 -1.93 -5.03 -5.10
CA GLU A 111 -3.11 -5.48 -4.36
C GLU A 111 -3.87 -4.30 -3.74
N MET A 112 -3.16 -3.35 -3.12
CA MET A 112 -3.75 -2.12 -2.60
C MET A 112 -4.39 -1.27 -3.70
N ALA A 113 -3.74 -1.15 -4.85
CA ALA A 113 -4.23 -0.34 -5.96
C ALA A 113 -5.54 -0.89 -6.50
N LEU A 114 -5.62 -2.19 -6.81
CA LEU A 114 -6.88 -2.82 -7.25
C LEU A 114 -7.98 -2.67 -6.22
N ASN A 115 -7.68 -2.91 -4.93
CA ASN A 115 -8.64 -2.76 -3.85
C ASN A 115 -9.19 -1.33 -3.78
N ASN A 116 -8.31 -0.34 -3.90
CA ASN A 116 -8.70 1.05 -3.84
C ASN A 116 -9.46 1.50 -5.09
N ILE A 117 -9.15 0.97 -6.28
CA ILE A 117 -9.93 1.24 -7.50
C ILE A 117 -11.36 0.73 -7.34
N ALA A 118 -11.52 -0.53 -6.91
CA ALA A 118 -12.83 -1.13 -6.66
C ALA A 118 -13.64 -0.35 -5.61
N PHE A 119 -12.98 0.05 -4.52
CA PHE A 119 -13.57 0.92 -3.51
C PHE A 119 -14.01 2.27 -4.08
N GLY A 120 -13.17 2.91 -4.91
CA GLY A 120 -13.50 4.18 -5.56
C GLY A 120 -14.76 4.11 -6.41
N TYR A 121 -14.89 3.06 -7.22
CA TYR A 121 -16.11 2.82 -8.01
C TYR A 121 -17.34 2.63 -7.11
N SER A 122 -17.18 1.94 -5.97
CA SER A 122 -18.26 1.81 -4.98
C SER A 122 -18.69 3.15 -4.39
N GLN A 123 -17.75 4.06 -4.13
CA GLN A 123 -18.05 5.39 -3.56
C GLN A 123 -18.80 6.32 -4.54
N ILE A 124 -18.65 6.11 -5.84
CA ILE A 124 -19.36 6.90 -6.87
C ILE A 124 -20.65 6.23 -7.36
N GLY A 125 -21.06 5.12 -6.73
CA GLY A 125 -22.29 4.39 -7.08
C GLY A 125 -22.17 3.48 -8.31
N ASP A 126 -20.97 3.25 -8.83
CA ASP A 126 -20.74 2.38 -9.97
C ASP A 126 -20.49 0.93 -9.51
N GLY A 127 -21.58 0.26 -9.13
CA GLY A 127 -21.53 -1.10 -8.61
C GLY A 127 -20.99 -2.13 -9.61
N LYS A 128 -21.18 -1.90 -10.91
CA LYS A 128 -20.69 -2.79 -11.97
C LYS A 128 -19.17 -2.79 -12.02
N ASN A 129 -18.55 -1.61 -12.17
CA ASN A 129 -17.09 -1.51 -12.21
C ASN A 129 -16.47 -1.90 -10.86
N ALA A 130 -17.13 -1.56 -9.73
CA ALA A 130 -16.67 -2.01 -8.42
C ALA A 130 -16.56 -3.54 -8.34
N LYS A 131 -17.60 -4.26 -8.76
CA LYS A 131 -17.63 -5.72 -8.78
C LYS A 131 -16.52 -6.28 -9.67
N GLU A 132 -16.38 -5.77 -10.90
CA GLU A 132 -15.37 -6.21 -11.87
C GLU A 132 -13.94 -6.09 -11.29
N TYR A 133 -13.61 -4.96 -10.66
CA TYR A 133 -12.29 -4.78 -10.06
C TYR A 133 -12.07 -5.61 -8.79
N TYR A 134 -13.11 -5.85 -7.99
CA TYR A 134 -13.01 -6.77 -6.86
C TYR A 134 -12.82 -8.22 -7.31
N GLU A 135 -13.50 -8.65 -8.38
CA GLU A 135 -13.30 -9.97 -8.98
C GLU A 135 -11.89 -10.12 -9.53
N ARG A 136 -11.40 -9.12 -10.27
CA ARG A 136 -10.00 -9.09 -10.74
C ARG A 136 -9.00 -9.16 -9.58
N LEU A 137 -9.25 -8.41 -8.51
CA LEU A 137 -8.43 -8.47 -7.29
C LEU A 137 -8.40 -9.89 -6.70
N LEU A 138 -9.52 -10.61 -6.70
CA LEU A 138 -9.55 -12.00 -6.24
C LEU A 138 -8.90 -12.99 -7.22
N THR A 139 -8.89 -12.70 -8.52
CA THR A 139 -8.12 -13.47 -9.50
C THR A 139 -6.63 -13.35 -9.24
N GLU A 140 -6.11 -12.14 -9.03
CA GLU A 140 -4.68 -11.89 -8.81
C GLU A 140 -4.24 -12.19 -7.36
N PHE A 141 -5.12 -11.95 -6.38
CA PHE A 141 -4.85 -12.09 -4.95
C PHE A 141 -6.00 -12.85 -4.25
N PRO A 142 -6.09 -14.19 -4.42
CA PRO A 142 -7.24 -14.99 -3.96
C PRO A 142 -7.50 -14.98 -2.45
N ASN A 143 -6.53 -14.51 -1.65
CA ASN A 143 -6.64 -14.44 -0.20
C ASN A 143 -7.05 -13.05 0.32
N ASN A 144 -7.34 -12.09 -0.56
CA ASN A 144 -7.75 -10.76 -0.15
C ASN A 144 -9.11 -10.77 0.56
N SER A 145 -9.12 -10.53 1.87
CA SER A 145 -10.33 -10.60 2.69
C SER A 145 -11.31 -9.46 2.43
N ILE A 146 -10.81 -8.29 2.01
CA ILE A 146 -11.63 -7.10 1.74
C ILE A 146 -12.47 -7.35 0.49
N ALA A 147 -11.85 -7.84 -0.58
CA ALA A 147 -12.55 -8.16 -1.82
C ALA A 147 -13.58 -9.28 -1.63
N LYS A 148 -13.24 -10.34 -0.87
CA LYS A 148 -14.21 -11.40 -0.51
C LYS A 148 -15.44 -10.83 0.20
N ALA A 149 -15.24 -9.93 1.16
CA ALA A 149 -16.34 -9.29 1.89
C ALA A 149 -17.17 -8.39 0.97
N ALA A 150 -16.52 -7.59 0.12
CA ALA A 150 -17.18 -6.67 -0.80
C ALA A 150 -18.05 -7.39 -1.83
N ILE A 151 -17.53 -8.45 -2.48
CA ILE A 151 -18.30 -9.26 -3.42
C ILE A 151 -19.51 -9.90 -2.76
N LYS A 152 -19.35 -10.43 -1.53
CA LYS A 152 -20.48 -10.99 -0.77
C LYS A 152 -21.56 -9.94 -0.54
N MET A 153 -21.17 -8.71 -0.17
CA MET A 153 -22.10 -7.60 0.05
C MET A 153 -22.84 -7.19 -1.24
N ILE A 154 -22.11 -7.03 -2.36
CA ILE A 154 -22.67 -6.69 -3.67
C ILE A 154 -23.70 -7.75 -4.09
N ASN A 155 -23.31 -9.02 -4.04
CA ASN A 155 -24.20 -10.13 -4.42
C ASN A 155 -25.45 -10.23 -3.52
N SER A 156 -25.33 -9.90 -2.23
CA SER A 156 -26.48 -9.83 -1.33
C SER A 156 -27.45 -8.70 -1.71
N GLY A 157 -26.93 -7.53 -2.10
CA GLY A 157 -27.75 -6.41 -2.56
C GLY A 157 -28.46 -6.71 -3.89
N GLU A 158 -27.77 -7.36 -4.83
CA GLU A 158 -28.37 -7.79 -6.10
C GLU A 158 -29.53 -8.76 -5.90
N LYS A 159 -29.41 -9.72 -4.97
CA LYS A 159 -30.47 -10.70 -4.66
C LYS A 159 -31.68 -10.09 -3.96
N GLY A 160 -31.50 -9.01 -3.19
CA GLY A 160 -32.59 -8.32 -2.51
C GLY A 160 -33.42 -7.40 -3.41
N ASN A 161 -32.90 -7.08 -4.61
CA ASN A 161 -33.59 -6.25 -5.62
C ASN A 161 -34.29 -7.08 -6.70
N GLN A 162 -34.30 -8.42 -6.58
CA GLN A 162 -35.03 -9.37 -7.43
C GLN A 162 -36.29 -9.85 -6.70
#